data_AF-A0AAD2FPR4-F1
#
_entry.id   AF-A0AAD2FPR4-F1
#
_cell.length_a   1.000
_cell.length_b   1.000
_cell.length_c   1.000
_cell.angle_alpha   90.00
_cell.angle_beta   90.00
_cell.angle_gamma   90.00
#
_symmetry.space_group_name_H-M   'P 1'
#
loop_
_entity.id
_entity.type
_entity.pdbx_description
1 polymer ?
#
loop_
_entity_poly.entity_id
_entity_poly.type
_entity_poly.pdbx_seq_one_letter_code
_entity_poly.pdbx_strand_id
1 'polypeptide(L)'
;MSETEEYRKFKDPNKLKRSFSTFLLYAMENLQPLQKETEFSEAKFGVIAKELSQRFRNLSDETLKGISHRVLEHPLEFSSIIEDFEFTEEPKRKKMKKDPNAPKRNMTPYFLFSISARPEMQKENPSANFGQIARLLSGKFNSLPAEEKEVWKAKADEDKVRYEKEMAVYRQTNPA
;
A
#
# COMPACT_ATOMS: atom_id res chain seq x y z
N MET A 1 -14.78 28.68 -29.01
CA MET A 1 -14.97 27.49 -28.16
C MET A 1 -13.67 26.70 -28.23
N SER A 2 -13.08 26.38 -27.08
CA SER A 2 -11.69 25.95 -26.92
C SER A 2 -11.43 24.52 -27.37
N GLU A 3 -10.43 24.36 -28.23
CA GLU A 3 -9.90 23.15 -28.88
C GLU A 3 -9.24 22.13 -27.94
N THR A 4 -9.51 22.18 -26.63
CA THR A 4 -8.80 21.39 -25.62
C THR A 4 -9.45 20.03 -25.29
N GLU A 5 -10.58 19.66 -25.90
CA GLU A 5 -11.34 18.47 -25.52
C GLU A 5 -11.09 17.21 -26.38
N GLU A 6 -10.36 17.29 -27.49
CA GLU A 6 -10.27 16.16 -28.45
C GLU A 6 -9.03 15.26 -28.30
N TYR A 7 -8.42 15.20 -27.11
CA TYR A 7 -7.25 14.34 -26.84
C TYR A 7 -7.56 13.07 -26.02
N ARG A 8 -8.76 12.48 -26.16
CA ARG A 8 -8.96 11.06 -25.79
C ARG A 8 -8.41 10.15 -26.90
N LYS A 9 -7.08 10.10 -27.00
CA LYS A 9 -6.37 9.26 -27.98
C LYS A 9 -6.56 7.77 -27.69
N PHE A 10 -7.08 7.08 -28.70
CA PHE A 10 -7.09 5.62 -28.87
C PHE A 10 -5.67 5.06 -28.64
N LYS A 11 -5.52 3.97 -27.87
CA LYS A 11 -4.20 3.40 -27.56
C LYS A 11 -3.78 2.44 -28.68
N ASP A 12 -2.75 2.81 -29.43
CA ASP A 12 -2.16 1.95 -30.46
C ASP A 12 -1.66 0.61 -29.89
N PRO A 13 -2.01 -0.53 -30.50
CA PRO A 13 -1.64 -1.87 -30.01
C PRO A 13 -0.16 -2.21 -30.22
N ASN A 14 0.54 -1.52 -31.11
CA ASN A 14 1.99 -1.67 -31.35
C ASN A 14 2.85 -0.59 -30.69
N LYS A 15 2.29 0.26 -29.83
CA LYS A 15 3.08 1.21 -29.04
C LYS A 15 3.89 0.45 -27.99
N LEU A 16 5.22 0.57 -28.03
CA LEU A 16 6.11 0.00 -27.02
C LEU A 16 5.56 0.31 -25.62
N LYS A 17 5.20 -0.74 -24.87
CA LYS A 17 4.61 -0.58 -23.54
C LYS A 17 5.70 -0.08 -22.60
N ARG A 18 5.64 1.22 -22.32
CA ARG A 18 6.45 1.96 -21.34
C ARG A 18 7.93 2.10 -21.76
N SER A 19 8.23 3.10 -22.59
CA SER A 19 9.52 3.79 -22.42
C SER A 19 9.59 4.32 -20.97
N PHE A 20 10.78 4.40 -20.37
CA PHE A 20 10.94 5.02 -19.06
C PHE A 20 10.11 6.30 -19.03
N SER A 21 9.14 6.36 -18.11
CA SER A 21 8.45 7.61 -17.88
C SER A 21 9.54 8.64 -17.56
N THR A 22 9.47 9.83 -18.15
CA THR A 22 10.36 10.95 -17.82
C THR A 22 10.50 11.15 -16.31
N PHE A 23 9.46 10.78 -15.56
CA PHE A 23 9.47 10.70 -14.11
C PHE A 23 10.42 9.66 -13.51
N LEU A 24 10.54 8.45 -14.08
CA LEU A 24 11.43 7.39 -13.57
C LEU A 24 12.89 7.76 -13.72
N LEU A 25 13.29 8.32 -14.88
CA LEU A 25 14.66 8.83 -15.06
C LEU A 25 14.96 9.94 -14.04
N TYR A 26 14.05 10.90 -13.94
CA TYR A 26 14.14 11.96 -12.94
C TYR A 26 14.24 11.39 -11.52
N ALA A 27 13.40 10.42 -11.16
CA ALA A 27 13.40 9.80 -9.85
C ALA A 27 14.71 9.06 -9.58
N MET A 28 15.26 8.30 -10.53
CA MET A 28 16.55 7.61 -10.35
C MET A 28 17.71 8.58 -10.12
N GLU A 29 17.77 9.67 -10.90
CA GLU A 29 18.81 10.70 -10.75
C GLU A 29 18.72 11.43 -9.41
N ASN A 30 17.49 11.64 -8.91
CA ASN A 30 17.23 12.50 -7.76
C ASN A 30 16.93 11.74 -6.47
N LEU A 31 16.73 10.41 -6.49
CA LEU A 31 16.42 9.62 -5.30
C LEU A 31 17.60 9.56 -4.32
N GLN A 32 18.80 9.28 -4.82
CA GLN A 32 20.01 9.19 -3.98
C GLN A 32 20.42 10.54 -3.39
N PRO A 33 20.46 11.66 -4.16
CA PRO A 33 20.68 12.98 -3.59
C PRO A 33 19.62 13.36 -2.55
N LEU A 34 18.34 13.13 -2.87
CA LEU A 34 17.25 13.47 -1.96
C LEU A 34 17.29 12.65 -0.67
N GLN A 35 17.66 11.37 -0.73
CA GLN A 35 17.86 10.55 0.47
C GLN A 35 18.99 11.05 1.36
N LYS A 36 20.01 11.70 0.80
CA LYS A 36 21.16 12.22 1.55
C LYS A 36 20.91 13.61 2.14
N GLU A 37 19.85 14.31 1.71
CA GLU A 37 19.42 15.56 2.35
C GLU A 37 19.12 15.26 3.84
N THR A 38 19.65 16.08 4.75
CA THR A 38 19.56 15.86 6.21
C THR A 38 18.12 15.66 6.68
N GLU A 39 17.16 16.28 5.99
CA GLU A 39 15.72 16.19 6.26
C GLU A 39 15.08 14.85 5.83
N PHE A 40 15.68 14.13 4.88
CA PHE A 40 15.11 12.92 4.28
C PHE A 40 15.92 11.64 4.55
N SER A 41 17.07 11.76 5.24
CA SER A 41 17.94 10.62 5.59
C SER A 41 17.25 9.51 6.40
N GLU A 42 16.35 9.88 7.31
CA GLU A 42 15.54 8.94 8.10
C GLU A 42 14.10 8.82 7.56
N ALA A 43 13.77 9.49 6.46
CA ALA A 43 12.41 9.51 5.93
C ALA A 43 12.06 8.18 5.26
N LYS A 44 10.82 7.73 5.48
CA LYS A 44 10.30 6.54 4.79
C LYS A 44 10.23 6.81 3.28
N PHE A 45 10.50 5.79 2.47
CA PHE A 45 10.45 5.87 1.00
C PHE A 45 9.15 6.51 0.47
N GLY A 46 7.99 6.25 1.10
CA GLY A 46 6.72 6.85 0.68
C GLY A 46 6.65 8.38 0.82
N VAL A 47 7.45 8.99 1.69
CA VAL A 47 7.59 10.45 1.82
C VAL A 47 8.49 10.98 0.71
N ILE A 48 9.65 10.33 0.52
CA ILE A 48 10.62 10.67 -0.52
C ILE A 48 9.99 10.56 -1.92
N ALA A 49 9.21 9.51 -2.18
CA ALA A 49 8.52 9.32 -3.45
C ALA A 49 7.46 10.40 -3.73
N LYS A 50 6.75 10.88 -2.69
CA LYS A 50 5.81 12.00 -2.81
C LYS A 50 6.54 13.29 -3.13
N GLU A 51 7.67 13.51 -2.48
CA GLU A 51 8.52 14.69 -2.70
C GLU A 51 9.08 14.71 -4.12
N LEU A 52 9.65 13.59 -4.61
CA LEU A 52 10.09 13.47 -6.01
C LEU A 52 8.95 13.75 -7.00
N SER A 53 7.74 13.24 -6.72
CA SER A 53 6.57 13.50 -7.56
C SER A 53 6.14 14.97 -7.54
N GLN A 54 6.31 15.67 -6.42
CA GLN A 54 6.02 17.09 -6.31
C GLN A 54 7.08 17.93 -7.03
N ARG A 55 8.37 17.65 -6.82
CA ARG A 55 9.48 18.31 -7.52
C ARG A 55 9.38 18.10 -9.04
N PHE A 56 9.03 16.89 -9.48
CA PHE A 56 8.82 16.60 -10.91
C PHE A 56 7.67 17.39 -11.54
N ARG A 57 6.54 17.55 -10.83
CA ARG A 57 5.39 18.33 -11.32
C ARG A 57 5.70 19.83 -11.46
N ASN A 58 6.69 20.32 -10.72
CA ASN A 58 7.11 21.70 -10.72
C ASN A 58 8.37 21.95 -11.56
N LEU A 59 8.81 20.97 -12.36
CA LEU A 59 9.94 21.14 -13.27
C LEU A 59 9.63 22.16 -14.36
N SER A 60 10.66 22.89 -14.79
CA SER A 60 10.55 23.75 -15.97
C SER A 60 10.39 22.92 -17.24
N ASP A 61 9.71 23.50 -18.24
CA ASP A 61 9.51 22.86 -19.55
C ASP A 61 10.84 22.54 -20.25
N GLU A 62 11.88 23.34 -20.03
CA GLU A 62 13.22 23.11 -20.60
C GLU A 62 13.88 21.87 -20.00
N THR A 63 13.85 21.73 -18.67
CA THR A 63 14.39 20.56 -17.99
C THR A 63 13.62 19.31 -18.38
N LEU A 64 12.29 19.41 -18.48
CA LEU A 64 11.44 18.30 -18.90
C LEU A 64 11.71 17.87 -20.35
N LYS A 65 11.92 18.82 -21.26
CA LYS A 65 12.34 18.53 -22.64
C LYS A 65 13.71 17.83 -22.67
N GLY A 66 14.67 18.28 -21.87
CA GLY A 66 15.98 17.64 -21.76
C GLY A 66 15.92 16.21 -21.22
N ILE A 67 15.10 15.95 -20.19
CA ILE A 67 14.86 14.59 -19.67
C ILE A 67 14.18 13.73 -20.75
N SER A 68 13.20 14.29 -21.47
CA SER A 68 12.50 13.58 -22.55
C SER A 68 13.43 13.20 -23.69
N HIS A 69 14.36 14.08 -24.07
CA HIS A 69 15.36 13.81 -25.11
C HIS A 69 16.27 12.64 -24.72
N ARG A 70 16.78 12.65 -23.48
CA ARG A 70 17.67 11.58 -22.97
C ARG A 70 17.00 10.21 -22.94
N VAL A 71 15.71 10.16 -22.58
CA VAL A 71 14.91 8.91 -22.64
C VAL A 71 14.80 8.37 -24.07
N LEU A 72 14.78 9.25 -25.08
CA LEU A 72 14.70 8.85 -26.49
C LEU A 72 16.06 8.43 -27.06
N GLU A 73 17.16 8.98 -26.55
CA GLU A 73 18.52 8.71 -27.04
C GLU A 73 19.15 7.42 -26.50
N HIS A 74 18.84 7.03 -25.26
CA HIS A 74 19.46 5.85 -24.62
C HIS A 74 18.46 4.73 -24.28
N PRO A 75 17.58 4.29 -25.19
CA PRO A 75 16.54 3.30 -24.87
C PRO A 75 17.11 1.93 -24.41
N LEU A 76 18.34 1.58 -24.81
CA LEU A 76 18.98 0.29 -24.50
C LEU A 76 19.71 0.27 -23.13
N GLU A 77 20.31 1.39 -22.71
CA GLU A 77 20.88 1.50 -21.36
C GLU A 77 19.77 1.35 -20.32
N PHE A 78 18.63 1.96 -20.60
CA PHE A 78 17.43 1.83 -19.80
C PHE A 78 16.86 0.39 -19.79
N SER A 79 16.87 -0.33 -20.92
CA SER A 79 16.41 -1.72 -20.94
C SER A 79 17.26 -2.65 -20.06
N SER A 80 18.59 -2.44 -20.02
CA SER A 80 19.48 -3.22 -19.14
C SER A 80 19.25 -2.95 -17.66
N ILE A 81 18.96 -1.70 -17.27
CA ILE A 81 18.62 -1.35 -15.88
C ILE A 81 17.29 -1.99 -15.45
N ILE A 82 16.34 -2.22 -16.38
CA ILE A 82 15.10 -2.93 -16.10
C ILE A 82 15.36 -4.44 -15.90
N GLU A 83 16.28 -5.03 -16.65
CA GLU A 83 16.61 -6.46 -16.51
C GLU A 83 17.20 -6.78 -15.14
N ASP A 84 18.02 -5.88 -14.58
CA ASP A 84 18.56 -6.03 -13.21
C ASP A 84 17.55 -5.66 -12.12
N PHE A 85 16.54 -4.84 -12.45
CA PHE A 85 15.48 -4.47 -11.50
C PHE A 85 14.38 -5.52 -11.51
N GLU A 86 14.52 -6.54 -10.66
CA GLU A 86 13.43 -7.48 -10.35
C GLU A 86 12.23 -6.73 -9.74
N PHE A 87 11.36 -6.20 -10.60
CA PHE A 87 10.02 -5.83 -10.18
C PHE A 87 9.30 -7.14 -9.93
N THR A 88 9.24 -7.58 -8.67
CA THR A 88 8.25 -8.57 -8.26
C THR A 88 6.88 -7.91 -8.48
N GLU A 89 6.35 -8.05 -9.69
CA GLU A 89 4.95 -7.81 -10.04
C GLU A 89 4.13 -8.86 -9.25
N GLU A 90 4.13 -8.79 -7.92
CA GLU A 90 3.02 -9.38 -7.21
C GLU A 90 1.79 -8.64 -7.70
N PRO A 91 0.85 -9.33 -8.39
CA PRO A 91 -0.32 -8.68 -8.92
C PRO A 91 -1.00 -8.02 -7.74
N LYS A 92 -1.03 -6.67 -7.72
CA LYS A 92 -1.75 -5.91 -6.70
C LYS A 92 -3.19 -6.40 -6.76
N ARG A 93 -3.55 -7.31 -5.85
CA ARG A 93 -4.89 -7.89 -5.80
C ARG A 93 -5.85 -6.72 -5.71
N LYS A 94 -6.57 -6.45 -6.79
CA LYS A 94 -7.62 -5.43 -6.79
C LYS A 94 -8.52 -5.80 -5.61
N LYS A 95 -8.58 -4.92 -4.60
CA LYS A 95 -9.46 -5.13 -3.46
C LYS A 95 -10.87 -5.22 -4.02
N MET A 96 -11.41 -6.43 -4.15
CA MET A 96 -12.80 -6.63 -4.55
C MET A 96 -13.66 -5.85 -3.56
N LYS A 97 -14.65 -5.12 -4.07
CA LYS A 97 -15.63 -4.44 -3.22
C LYS A 97 -16.28 -5.53 -2.37
N LYS A 98 -16.18 -5.40 -1.05
CA LYS A 98 -16.83 -6.33 -0.12
C LYS A 98 -18.34 -6.07 -0.21
N ASP A 99 -19.12 -7.14 -0.38
CA ASP A 99 -20.58 -7.08 -0.31
C ASP A 99 -20.98 -6.60 1.11
N PRO A 100 -21.82 -5.55 1.24
CA PRO A 100 -22.31 -5.09 2.54
C PRO A 100 -23.10 -6.15 3.32
N ASN A 101 -23.75 -7.09 2.62
CA ASN A 101 -24.58 -8.14 3.20
C ASN A 101 -23.75 -9.40 3.55
N ALA A 102 -22.49 -9.49 3.10
CA ALA A 102 -21.65 -10.63 3.43
C ALA A 102 -21.29 -10.63 4.93
N PRO A 103 -21.37 -11.79 5.60
CA PRO A 103 -20.94 -11.95 6.98
C PRO A 103 -19.52 -11.41 7.22
N LYS A 104 -19.33 -10.74 8.36
CA LYS A 104 -18.01 -10.26 8.76
C LYS A 104 -17.11 -11.46 9.03
N ARG A 105 -15.90 -11.40 8.45
CA ARG A 105 -14.85 -12.42 8.64
C ARG A 105 -14.63 -12.71 10.12
N ASN A 106 -14.30 -13.97 10.40
CA ASN A 106 -13.90 -14.37 11.73
C ASN A 106 -12.67 -13.58 12.23
N MET A 107 -12.63 -13.35 13.54
CA MET A 107 -11.57 -12.64 14.24
C MET A 107 -10.51 -13.63 14.72
N THR A 108 -9.24 -13.23 14.60
CA THR A 108 -8.12 -13.99 15.16
C THR A 108 -8.01 -13.77 16.68
N PRO A 109 -7.29 -14.64 17.43
CA PRO A 109 -7.10 -14.49 18.87
C PRO A 109 -6.58 -13.11 19.27
N TYR A 110 -5.58 -12.59 18.53
CA TYR A 110 -5.03 -11.25 18.75
C TYR A 110 -6.07 -10.15 18.57
N PHE A 111 -6.92 -10.23 17.53
CA PHE A 111 -7.94 -9.21 17.28
C PHE A 111 -8.97 -9.16 18.41
N LEU A 112 -9.42 -10.32 18.90
CA LEU A 112 -10.34 -10.40 20.05
C LEU A 112 -9.73 -9.78 21.31
N PHE A 113 -8.48 -10.13 21.62
CA PHE A 113 -7.73 -9.51 22.72
C PHE A 113 -7.58 -7.99 22.52
N SER A 114 -7.24 -7.54 21.30
CA SER A 114 -7.03 -6.13 21.02
C SER A 114 -8.32 -5.33 21.19
N ILE A 115 -9.49 -5.90 20.88
CA ILE A 115 -10.79 -5.23 21.07
C ILE A 115 -11.10 -5.07 22.56
N SER A 116 -10.83 -6.09 23.38
CA SER A 116 -11.09 -6.01 24.82
C SER A 116 -10.09 -5.11 25.54
N ALA A 117 -8.80 -5.19 25.21
CA ALA A 117 -7.74 -4.47 25.91
C ALA A 117 -7.50 -3.03 25.41
N ARG A 118 -7.90 -2.70 24.17
CA ARG A 118 -7.73 -1.35 23.62
C ARG A 118 -8.39 -0.23 24.43
N PRO A 119 -9.64 -0.33 24.91
CA PRO A 119 -10.25 0.76 25.68
C PRO A 119 -9.51 1.05 26.99
N GLU A 120 -8.97 0.02 27.66
CA GLU A 120 -8.13 0.19 28.85
C GLU A 120 -6.82 0.89 28.48
N MET A 121 -6.13 0.39 27.44
CA MET A 121 -4.89 1.01 26.96
C MET A 121 -5.06 2.47 26.50
N GLN A 122 -6.21 2.81 25.94
CA GLN A 122 -6.57 4.18 25.54
C GLN A 122 -6.82 5.09 26.74
N LYS A 123 -7.42 4.57 27.83
CA LYS A 123 -7.61 5.32 29.06
C LYS A 123 -6.28 5.58 29.78
N GLU A 124 -5.39 4.60 29.78
CA GLU A 124 -4.04 4.73 30.36
C GLU A 124 -3.15 5.68 29.53
N ASN A 125 -3.39 5.75 28.21
CA ASN A 125 -2.58 6.55 27.29
C ASN A 125 -3.46 7.48 26.44
N PRO A 126 -4.10 8.50 27.05
CA PRO A 126 -5.06 9.36 26.34
C PRO A 126 -4.41 10.21 25.25
N SER A 127 -3.10 10.49 25.36
CA SER A 127 -2.32 11.24 24.37
C SER A 127 -1.71 10.37 23.27
N ALA A 128 -1.76 9.04 23.40
CA ALA A 128 -1.14 8.14 22.43
C ALA A 128 -1.99 7.99 21.17
N ASN A 129 -1.32 7.97 20.02
CA ASN A 129 -2.00 7.74 18.76
C ASN A 129 -2.38 6.25 18.60
N PHE A 130 -3.31 5.97 17.68
CA PHE A 130 -3.77 4.60 17.42
C PHE A 130 -2.64 3.62 17.09
N GLY A 131 -1.62 4.05 16.33
CA GLY A 131 -0.49 3.21 15.96
C GLY A 131 0.40 2.84 17.16
N GLN A 132 0.61 3.78 18.08
CA GLN A 132 1.33 3.55 19.34
C GLN A 132 0.57 2.55 20.22
N ILE A 133 -0.74 2.74 20.38
CA ILE A 133 -1.59 1.82 21.15
C ILE A 133 -1.58 0.42 20.53
N ALA A 134 -1.68 0.31 19.20
CA ALA A 134 -1.61 -0.97 18.50
C ALA A 134 -0.27 -1.68 18.70
N ARG A 135 0.84 -0.94 18.74
CA ARG A 135 2.18 -1.50 19.02
C ARG A 135 2.27 -2.02 20.46
N LEU A 136 1.75 -1.29 21.44
CA LEU A 136 1.69 -1.72 22.83
C LEU A 136 0.85 -2.98 23.01
N LEU A 137 -0.34 -3.02 22.39
CA LEU A 137 -1.23 -4.19 22.43
C LEU A 137 -0.59 -5.43 21.81
N SER A 138 0.10 -5.28 20.68
CA SER A 138 0.85 -6.37 20.04
C SER A 138 1.94 -6.91 20.97
N GLY A 139 2.71 -6.02 21.60
CA GLY A 139 3.71 -6.41 22.60
C GLY A 139 3.09 -7.14 23.80
N LYS A 140 1.98 -6.63 24.34
CA LYS A 140 1.26 -7.24 25.47
C LYS A 140 0.76 -8.63 25.10
N PHE A 141 0.11 -8.79 23.95
CA PHE A 141 -0.38 -10.09 23.48
C PHE A 141 0.73 -11.11 23.31
N ASN A 142 1.86 -10.72 22.71
CA ASN A 142 3.01 -11.62 22.54
C ASN A 142 3.63 -12.03 23.88
N SER A 143 3.55 -11.17 24.89
CA SER A 143 4.05 -11.43 26.24
C SER A 143 3.07 -12.20 27.13
N LEU A 144 1.82 -12.41 26.70
CA LEU A 144 0.86 -13.18 27.49
C LEU A 144 1.31 -14.64 27.67
N PRO A 145 1.01 -15.25 28.84
CA PRO A 145 1.29 -16.65 29.07
C PRO A 145 0.49 -17.53 28.11
N ALA A 146 0.97 -18.77 27.90
CA ALA A 146 0.33 -19.71 26.99
C ALA A 146 -1.14 -19.98 27.38
N GLU A 147 -1.43 -20.10 28.67
CA GLU A 147 -2.77 -20.36 29.20
C GLU A 147 -3.77 -19.26 28.81
N GLU A 148 -3.40 -17.99 28.97
CA GLU A 148 -4.26 -16.87 28.54
C GLU A 148 -4.41 -16.82 27.03
N LYS A 149 -3.34 -17.12 26.27
CA LYS A 149 -3.42 -17.22 24.81
C LYS A 149 -4.37 -18.34 24.37
N GLU A 150 -4.43 -19.46 25.07
CA GLU A 150 -5.37 -20.54 24.79
C GLU A 150 -6.82 -20.08 24.97
N VAL A 151 -7.13 -19.28 26.00
CA VAL A 151 -8.47 -18.69 26.15
C VAL A 151 -8.86 -17.84 24.95
N TRP A 152 -7.92 -17.05 24.41
CA TRP A 152 -8.18 -16.25 23.20
C TRP A 152 -8.26 -17.10 21.92
N LYS A 153 -7.56 -18.24 21.86
CA LYS A 153 -7.69 -19.21 20.78
C LYS A 153 -9.07 -19.86 20.79
N ALA A 154 -9.54 -20.33 21.95
CA ALA A 154 -10.88 -20.90 22.09
C ALA A 154 -11.97 -19.91 21.64
N LYS A 155 -11.89 -18.64 22.06
CA LYS A 155 -12.81 -17.59 21.60
C LYS A 155 -12.74 -17.33 20.09
N ALA A 156 -11.55 -17.43 19.49
CA ALA A 156 -11.39 -17.29 18.04
C ALA A 156 -11.97 -18.48 17.28
N ASP A 157 -11.89 -19.68 17.85
CA ASP A 157 -12.49 -20.89 17.28
C ASP A 157 -14.02 -20.83 17.37
N GLU A 158 -14.60 -20.33 18.46
CA GLU A 158 -16.03 -20.03 18.56
C GLU A 158 -16.48 -19.02 17.51
N ASP A 159 -15.73 -17.93 17.32
CA ASP A 159 -16.04 -16.92 16.31
C ASP A 159 -15.89 -17.46 14.87
N LYS A 160 -14.97 -18.39 14.65
CA LYS A 160 -14.84 -19.13 13.38
C LYS A 160 -16.09 -19.96 13.12
N VAL A 161 -16.61 -20.69 14.11
CA VAL A 161 -17.85 -21.46 13.99
C VAL A 161 -19.05 -20.55 13.69
N ARG A 162 -19.15 -19.39 14.36
CA ARG A 162 -20.17 -18.37 14.05
C ARG A 162 -20.07 -17.92 12.59
N TYR A 163 -18.88 -17.54 12.13
CA TYR A 163 -18.65 -17.08 10.77
C TYR A 163 -19.00 -18.15 9.73
N GLU A 164 -18.64 -19.42 9.97
CA GLU A 164 -18.98 -20.52 9.08
C GLU A 164 -20.48 -20.74 8.95
N LYS A 165 -21.22 -20.66 10.07
CA LYS A 165 -22.69 -20.73 10.06
C LYS A 165 -23.32 -19.58 9.28
N GLU A 166 -22.92 -18.34 9.57
CA GLU A 166 -23.42 -17.16 8.87
C GLU A 166 -23.08 -17.21 7.36
N MET A 167 -21.87 -17.64 7.01
CA MET A 167 -21.45 -17.80 5.61
C MET A 167 -22.22 -18.90 4.89
N ALA A 168 -22.56 -20.00 5.58
CA ALA A 168 -23.39 -21.05 5.01
C ALA A 168 -24.79 -20.51 4.66
N VAL A 169 -25.41 -19.75 5.57
CA VAL A 169 -26.70 -19.08 5.31
C VAL A 169 -26.55 -18.08 4.16
N TYR A 170 -25.53 -17.23 4.19
CA TYR A 170 -25.29 -16.22 3.17
C TYR A 170 -25.12 -16.82 1.77
N ARG A 171 -24.37 -17.92 1.65
CA ARG A 171 -24.19 -18.65 0.37
C ARG A 171 -25.49 -19.27 -0.14
N GLN A 172 -26.42 -19.63 0.75
CA GLN A 172 -27.74 -20.15 0.36
C GLN A 172 -28.68 -19.03 -0.08
N THR A 173 -28.63 -17.86 0.57
CA THR A 173 -29.50 -16.72 0.25
C THR A 173 -29.01 -15.89 -0.94
N ASN A 174 -27.70 -15.92 -1.23
CA ASN A 174 -27.06 -15.27 -2.38
C ASN A 174 -26.23 -16.31 -3.16
N PRO A 175 -26.88 -17.18 -3.95
CA PRO A 175 -26.17 -18.01 -4.92
C PRO A 175 -25.48 -17.09 -5.96
N ALA A 176 -24.27 -17.48 -6.37
CA ALA A 176 -23.41 -16.72 -7.28
C ALA A 176 -24.04 -16.49 -8.67
#